data_AF-W2U0K1-F1
#
_entry.id   AF-W2U0K1-F1
#
_cell.length_a   1.000
_cell.length_b   1.000
_cell.length_c   1.000
_cell.angle_alpha   90.00
_cell.angle_beta   90.00
_cell.angle_gamma   90.00
#
_symmetry.space_group_name_H-M   'P 1'
#
loop_
_entity.id
_entity.type
_entity.pdbx_description
1 polymer ?
#
loop_
_entity_poly.entity_id
_entity_poly.type
_entity_poly.pdbx_seq_one_letter_code
_entity_poly.pdbx_strand_id
1 'polypeptide(L)'
;MIILSVKLVHDYGYVHRDIKPNNFVMGHKDDLERAHIVHILDFGLSRAYAVFKNGKWIARKARGTAEFRGTLRYCSPNVHEKKEQGRQDDLWSLFYVLIELHCGLPWQTVRDKHKVLCTYIHGKSLTNVQIIKVEVIKMNIPDENLVQNFPREFRISHTCFQKLEFSVYG
;
A
#
# COMPACT_ATOMS: atom_id res chain seq x y z
N MET A 1 -2.96 -12.93 9.80
CA MET A 1 -1.55 -13.38 9.68
C MET A 1 -0.67 -12.38 8.94
N ILE A 2 -1.01 -11.91 7.74
CA ILE A 2 -0.20 -10.93 6.98
C ILE A 2 0.09 -9.63 7.76
N ILE A 3 -0.91 -9.08 8.45
CA ILE A 3 -0.74 -7.85 9.26
C ILE A 3 0.26 -8.03 10.40
N LEU A 4 0.38 -9.23 10.96
CA LEU A 4 1.35 -9.53 12.03
C LEU A 4 2.77 -9.52 11.47
N SER A 5 2.98 -10.04 10.27
CA SER A 5 4.28 -10.01 9.61
C SER A 5 4.71 -8.57 9.30
N VAL A 6 3.79 -7.72 8.83
CA VAL A 6 4.08 -6.28 8.60
C VAL A 6 4.36 -5.57 9.93
N LYS A 7 3.55 -5.85 10.97
CA LYS A 7 3.80 -5.32 12.31
C LYS A 7 5.18 -5.70 12.83
N LEU A 8 5.64 -6.93 12.62
CA LEU A 8 6.96 -7.37 13.05
C LEU A 8 8.06 -6.51 12.40
N VAL A 9 7.98 -6.25 11.10
CA VAL A 9 8.93 -5.35 10.40
C VAL A 9 8.92 -3.95 11.04
N HIS A 10 7.74 -3.44 11.38
CA HIS A 10 7.57 -2.14 12.03
C HIS A 10 8.14 -2.13 13.46
N ASP A 11 7.94 -3.18 14.23
CA ASP A 11 8.44 -3.30 15.60
C ASP A 11 9.98 -3.33 15.65
N TYR A 12 10.65 -3.71 14.55
CA TYR A 12 12.11 -3.58 14.38
C TYR A 12 12.56 -2.19 13.87
N GLY A 13 11.64 -1.24 13.70
CA GLY A 13 11.93 0.12 13.29
C GLY A 13 12.06 0.33 11.78
N TYR A 14 11.60 -0.63 10.96
CA TYR A 14 11.66 -0.58 9.50
C TYR A 14 10.28 -0.44 8.87
N VAL A 15 10.26 0.17 7.69
CA VAL A 15 9.16 0.09 6.73
C VAL A 15 9.61 -0.72 5.53
N HIS A 16 8.73 -1.55 5.00
CA HIS A 16 9.04 -2.45 3.89
C HIS A 16 9.14 -1.71 2.56
N ARG A 17 8.20 -0.78 2.31
CA ARG A 17 8.07 0.08 1.12
C ARG A 17 7.75 -0.64 -0.20
N ASP A 18 7.67 -1.96 -0.21
CA ASP A 18 7.24 -2.75 -1.38
C ASP A 18 6.35 -3.95 -1.00
N ILE A 19 5.28 -3.68 -0.24
CA ILE A 19 4.26 -4.68 0.10
C ILE A 19 3.47 -5.04 -1.17
N LYS A 20 3.56 -6.31 -1.59
CA LYS A 20 2.89 -6.89 -2.76
C LYS A 20 2.77 -8.41 -2.60
N PRO A 21 1.84 -9.11 -3.29
CA PRO A 21 1.63 -10.54 -3.10
C PRO A 21 2.90 -11.38 -3.30
N ASN A 22 3.73 -11.02 -4.28
CA ASN A 22 4.99 -11.72 -4.60
C ASN A 22 6.02 -11.72 -3.47
N ASN A 23 5.93 -10.77 -2.53
CA ASN A 23 6.86 -10.66 -1.40
C ASN A 23 6.34 -11.41 -0.16
N PHE A 24 5.23 -12.13 -0.27
CA PHE A 24 4.73 -12.99 0.80
C PHE A 24 4.82 -14.45 0.39
N VAL A 25 5.32 -15.28 1.30
CA VAL A 25 5.31 -16.73 1.15
C VAL A 25 4.77 -17.40 2.40
N MET A 26 4.15 -18.57 2.23
CA MET A 26 3.75 -19.41 3.35
C MET A 26 4.96 -20.24 3.82
N GLY A 27 4.97 -20.61 5.11
CA GLY A 27 5.91 -21.60 5.61
C GLY A 27 5.80 -22.92 4.85
N HIS A 28 6.87 -23.72 4.91
CA HIS A 28 6.91 -24.98 4.20
C HIS A 28 5.84 -25.95 4.72
N LYS A 29 5.14 -26.65 3.83
CA LYS A 29 4.04 -27.56 4.18
C LYS A 29 4.43 -28.69 5.14
N ASP A 30 5.70 -29.11 5.12
CA ASP A 30 6.20 -30.19 5.96
C ASP A 30 6.65 -29.71 7.35
N ASP A 31 6.72 -28.38 7.57
CA ASP A 31 6.95 -27.78 8.88
C ASP A 31 5.58 -27.39 9.47
N LEU A 32 4.89 -28.33 10.11
CA LEU A 32 3.52 -28.13 10.61
C LEU A 32 3.40 -26.95 11.58
N GLU A 33 4.45 -26.65 12.36
CA GLU A 33 4.48 -25.51 13.26
C GLU A 33 4.52 -24.17 12.52
N ARG A 34 5.17 -24.12 11.34
CA ARG A 34 5.35 -22.87 10.58
C ARG A 34 4.55 -22.78 9.29
N ALA A 35 3.91 -23.86 8.85
CA ALA A 35 3.16 -23.92 7.59
C ALA A 35 2.06 -22.86 7.50
N HIS A 36 1.49 -22.47 8.64
CA HIS A 36 0.48 -21.43 8.74
C HIS A 36 1.07 -20.01 8.77
N ILE A 37 2.38 -19.85 8.98
CA ILE A 37 3.04 -18.55 9.11
C ILE A 37 3.27 -17.93 7.73
N VAL A 38 2.95 -16.64 7.62
CA VAL A 38 3.28 -15.81 6.47
C VAL A 38 4.65 -15.14 6.68
N HIS A 39 5.58 -15.38 5.78
CA HIS A 39 6.89 -14.74 5.76
C HIS A 39 6.92 -13.59 4.75
N ILE A 40 7.63 -12.51 5.09
CA ILE A 40 7.92 -11.39 4.19
C ILE A 40 9.31 -11.59 3.59
N LEU A 41 9.41 -11.44 2.28
CA LEU A 41 10.64 -11.50 1.50
C LEU A 41 11.01 -10.12 0.94
N ASP A 42 12.24 -10.01 0.42
CA ASP A 42 12.76 -8.86 -0.33
C ASP A 42 12.74 -7.51 0.41
N PHE A 43 13.73 -7.35 1.30
CA PHE A 43 13.98 -6.11 2.02
C PHE A 43 14.84 -5.11 1.22
N GLY A 44 15.05 -5.32 -0.08
CA GLY A 44 15.92 -4.46 -0.91
C GLY A 44 15.45 -3.00 -1.00
N LEU A 45 14.14 -2.79 -0.83
CA LEU A 45 13.53 -1.47 -0.71
C LEU A 45 13.20 -1.08 0.72
N SER A 46 13.52 -1.86 1.74
CA SER A 46 13.20 -1.48 3.12
C SER A 46 14.03 -0.28 3.60
N ARG A 47 13.52 0.44 4.60
CA ARG A 47 14.21 1.58 5.21
C ARG A 47 13.83 1.73 6.67
N ALA A 48 14.81 2.01 7.52
CA ALA A 48 14.52 2.35 8.90
C ALA A 48 13.68 3.63 8.94
N TYR A 49 12.54 3.61 9.65
CA TYR A 49 11.74 4.81 9.95
C TYR A 49 12.00 5.30 11.38
N ALA A 50 12.51 4.43 12.25
CA ALA A 50 12.89 4.76 13.62
C ALA A 50 14.16 4.01 14.04
N VAL A 51 14.84 4.53 15.06
CA VAL A 51 16.01 3.91 15.68
C VAL A 51 15.75 3.80 17.17
N PHE A 52 16.08 2.66 17.77
CA PHE A 52 15.99 2.48 19.22
C PHE A 52 17.26 3.03 19.89
N LYS A 53 17.12 4.06 20.73
CA LYS A 53 18.23 4.69 21.46
C LYS A 53 17.78 5.08 22.85
N ASN A 54 18.62 4.80 23.86
CA ASN A 54 18.35 5.14 25.26
C ASN A 54 17.00 4.63 25.77
N GLY A 55 16.62 3.39 25.42
CA GLY A 55 15.37 2.77 25.85
C GLY A 55 14.11 3.30 25.14
N LYS A 56 14.24 4.17 24.13
CA LYS A 56 13.10 4.75 23.41
C LYS A 56 13.29 4.68 21.89
N TRP A 57 12.19 4.49 21.17
CA TRP A 57 12.15 4.64 19.71
C TRP A 57 12.19 6.13 19.32
N ILE A 58 13.13 6.48 18.45
CA ILE A 58 13.28 7.84 17.90
C ILE A 58 12.96 7.77 16.40
N ALA A 59 11.91 8.47 15.98
CA ALA A 59 11.55 8.57 14.57
C ALA A 59 12.63 9.32 13.78
N ARG A 60 12.91 8.86 12.57
CA ARG A 60 13.81 9.56 11.65
C ARG A 60 13.07 10.74 11.02
N LYS A 61 13.80 11.84 10.80
CA LYS A 61 13.28 12.99 10.08
C LYS A 61 12.90 12.60 8.65
N ALA A 62 11.69 12.95 8.24
CA ALA A 62 11.24 12.80 6.86
C ALA A 62 12.13 13.62 5.91
N ARG A 63 12.48 13.06 4.76
CA ARG A 63 13.11 13.84 3.67
C ARG A 63 12.11 14.85 3.13
N GLY A 64 12.60 16.00 2.68
CA GLY A 64 11.76 17.01 2.03
C GLY A 64 11.09 16.50 0.74
N THR A 65 11.78 15.62 0.02
CA THR A 65 11.24 14.89 -1.13
C THR A 65 11.79 13.46 -1.16
N ALA A 66 10.97 12.52 -1.58
CA ALA A 66 11.33 11.12 -1.76
C ALA A 66 11.08 10.69 -3.22
N GLU A 67 12.04 10.01 -3.81
CA GLU A 67 11.83 9.38 -5.12
C GLU A 67 10.83 8.24 -5.03
N PHE A 68 10.09 8.02 -6.12
CA PHE A 68 9.22 6.88 -6.27
C PHE A 68 10.02 5.57 -6.12
N ARG A 69 9.56 4.72 -5.20
CA ARG A 69 10.07 3.36 -4.98
C ARG A 69 8.88 2.44 -4.68
N GLY A 70 9.05 1.15 -4.97
CA GLY A 70 8.02 0.13 -4.79
C GLY A 70 7.12 -0.04 -6.01
N THR A 71 6.04 -0.80 -5.83
CA THR A 71 5.16 -1.22 -6.91
C THR A 71 4.00 -0.24 -7.14
N LEU A 72 3.88 0.34 -8.34
CA LEU A 72 2.86 1.33 -8.71
C LEU A 72 1.42 0.90 -8.38
N ARG A 73 1.11 -0.39 -8.50
CA ARG A 73 -0.22 -0.92 -8.20
C ARG A 73 -0.58 -0.78 -6.72
N TYR A 74 0.37 -0.96 -5.81
CA TYR A 74 0.11 -1.02 -4.36
C TYR A 74 0.67 0.16 -3.57
N CYS A 75 1.47 1.05 -4.17
CA CYS A 75 1.99 2.21 -3.45
C CYS A 75 0.85 3.11 -2.94
N SER A 76 1.05 3.74 -1.79
CA SER A 76 0.08 4.69 -1.21
C SER A 76 -0.02 5.99 -2.03
N PRO A 77 -1.08 6.79 -1.83
CA PRO A 77 -1.17 8.17 -2.29
C PRO A 77 0.10 9.02 -2.04
N ASN A 78 0.70 8.87 -0.86
CA ASN A 78 1.89 9.64 -0.45
C ASN A 78 3.12 9.39 -1.34
N VAL A 79 3.27 8.18 -1.88
CA VAL A 79 4.37 7.86 -2.80
C VAL A 79 4.22 8.63 -4.12
N HIS A 80 2.98 8.82 -4.60
CA HIS A 80 2.71 9.65 -5.79
C HIS A 80 3.05 11.12 -5.55
N GLU A 81 2.83 11.60 -4.32
CA GLU A 81 3.14 12.96 -3.88
C GLU A 81 4.61 13.17 -3.48
N LYS A 82 5.47 12.15 -3.63
CA LYS A 82 6.90 12.19 -3.26
C LYS A 82 7.15 12.49 -1.77
N LYS A 83 6.23 12.11 -0.89
CA LYS A 83 6.39 12.19 0.57
C LYS A 83 7.26 11.02 1.07
N GLU A 84 7.91 11.20 2.23
CA GLU A 84 8.62 10.10 2.89
C GLU A 84 7.64 9.00 3.31
N GLN A 85 7.98 7.75 3.00
CA GLN A 85 7.17 6.60 3.38
C GLN A 85 7.36 6.28 4.88
N GLY A 86 6.24 6.16 5.58
CA GLY A 86 6.14 5.67 6.95
C GLY A 86 5.35 4.36 7.05
N ARG A 87 5.06 3.94 8.28
CA ARG A 87 4.33 2.69 8.57
C ARG A 87 2.96 2.64 7.90
N GLN A 88 2.29 3.80 7.83
CA GLN A 88 0.99 3.96 7.18
C GLN A 88 1.02 3.58 5.70
N ASP A 89 2.16 3.75 5.02
CA ASP A 89 2.28 3.46 3.60
C ASP A 89 2.34 1.96 3.33
N ASP A 90 2.95 1.17 4.21
CA ASP A 90 2.88 -0.29 4.16
C ASP A 90 1.45 -0.80 4.43
N LEU A 91 0.69 -0.13 5.31
CA LEU A 91 -0.71 -0.48 5.59
C LEU A 91 -1.62 -0.14 4.42
N TRP A 92 -1.39 0.98 3.74
CA TRP A 92 -2.04 1.32 2.47
C TRP A 92 -1.81 0.24 1.42
N SER A 93 -0.55 -0.16 1.23
CA SER A 93 -0.20 -1.22 0.29
C SER A 93 -0.83 -2.56 0.67
N LEU A 94 -0.84 -2.92 1.95
CA LEU A 94 -1.51 -4.12 2.42
C LEU A 94 -3.02 -4.08 2.14
N PHE A 95 -3.67 -2.94 2.33
CA PHE A 95 -5.09 -2.78 2.04
C PHE A 95 -5.39 -3.01 0.55
N TYR A 96 -4.59 -2.43 -0.35
CA TYR A 96 -4.72 -2.68 -1.78
C TYR A 96 -4.46 -4.15 -2.16
N VAL A 97 -3.50 -4.81 -1.50
CA VAL A 97 -3.28 -6.25 -1.67
C VAL A 97 -4.51 -7.07 -1.25
N LEU A 98 -5.13 -6.74 -0.12
CA LEU A 98 -6.32 -7.45 0.36
C LEU A 98 -7.52 -7.26 -0.58
N ILE A 99 -7.74 -6.05 -1.09
CA ILE A 99 -8.78 -5.78 -2.10
C ILE A 99 -8.51 -6.61 -3.36
N GLU A 100 -7.26 -6.60 -3.86
CA GLU A 100 -6.90 -7.34 -5.06
C GLU A 100 -7.19 -8.84 -4.92
N LEU A 101 -6.76 -9.43 -3.79
CA LEU A 101 -6.95 -10.86 -3.51
C LEU A 101 -8.43 -11.24 -3.40
N HIS A 102 -9.30 -10.31 -3.01
CA HIS A 102 -10.72 -10.58 -2.83
C HIS A 102 -11.56 -10.34 -4.09
N CYS A 103 -11.41 -9.16 -4.70
CA CYS A 103 -12.28 -8.72 -5.80
C CYS A 103 -11.55 -7.98 -6.93
N GLY A 104 -10.21 -7.91 -6.88
CA GLY A 104 -9.40 -7.19 -7.86
C GLY A 104 -9.37 -5.69 -7.62
N LEU A 105 -8.31 -5.02 -8.09
CA LEU A 105 -8.19 -3.57 -8.02
C LEU A 105 -8.80 -2.89 -9.26
N PRO A 106 -9.46 -1.73 -9.13
CA PRO A 106 -10.02 -0.99 -10.26
C PRO A 106 -8.98 -0.61 -11.34
N TRP A 107 -7.71 -0.46 -10.95
CA TRP A 107 -6.59 -0.12 -11.84
C TRP A 107 -5.69 -1.30 -12.21
N GLN A 108 -6.07 -2.55 -11.92
CA GLN A 108 -5.22 -3.72 -12.12
C GLN A 108 -4.82 -3.97 -13.60
N THR A 109 -5.65 -3.53 -14.55
CA THR A 109 -5.45 -3.67 -16.00
C THR A 109 -4.61 -2.54 -16.61
N VAL A 110 -4.29 -1.50 -15.84
CA VAL A 110 -3.44 -0.40 -16.28
C VAL A 110 -1.99 -0.87 -16.25
N ARG A 111 -1.53 -1.43 -17.37
CA ARG A 111 -0.21 -2.07 -17.49
C ARG A 111 0.94 -1.11 -17.74
N ASP A 112 0.67 0.16 -18.06
CA ASP A 112 1.74 1.08 -18.43
C ASP A 112 1.39 2.55 -18.22
N LYS A 113 2.43 3.39 -18.11
CA LYS A 113 2.32 4.86 -17.99
C LYS A 113 1.57 5.52 -19.17
N HIS A 114 1.22 4.76 -20.21
CA HIS A 114 0.74 5.27 -21.49
C HIS A 114 -0.40 4.47 -22.15
N LYS A 115 -1.12 3.55 -21.48
CA LYS A 115 -2.25 2.85 -22.15
C LYS A 115 -3.56 2.77 -21.37
N VAL A 116 -4.60 3.06 -22.15
CA VAL A 116 -5.97 3.43 -21.83
C VAL A 116 -6.82 2.19 -21.58
N LEU A 117 -7.69 2.25 -20.57
CA LEU A 117 -8.96 1.54 -20.59
C LEU A 117 -10.05 2.50 -20.11
N CYS A 118 -10.95 2.85 -21.03
CA CYS A 118 -12.14 3.61 -20.74
C CYS A 118 -13.07 2.78 -19.87
N THR A 119 -13.29 3.18 -18.63
CA THR A 119 -14.52 2.84 -17.91
C THR A 119 -15.06 4.10 -17.26
N TYR A 120 -16.11 4.62 -17.91
CA TYR A 120 -17.14 5.54 -17.44
C TYR A 120 -16.90 6.18 -16.06
N ILE A 121 -16.33 7.38 -16.09
CA ILE A 121 -16.53 8.36 -15.02
C ILE A 121 -17.45 9.43 -15.61
N HIS A 122 -18.70 9.47 -15.15
CA HIS A 122 -19.67 10.58 -15.35
C HIS A 122 -20.40 10.75 -16.70
N GLY A 123 -20.58 9.72 -17.52
CA GLY A 123 -21.54 9.78 -18.65
C GLY A 123 -21.25 10.84 -19.72
N LYS A 124 -20.09 11.49 -19.68
CA LYS A 124 -19.59 12.37 -20.73
C LYS A 124 -18.61 11.59 -21.58
N SER A 125 -18.94 11.40 -22.85
CA SER A 125 -18.00 10.92 -23.86
C SER A 125 -16.93 11.99 -24.04
N LEU A 126 -15.78 11.82 -23.39
CA LEU A 126 -14.63 12.68 -23.60
C LEU A 126 -13.93 12.22 -24.90
N THR A 127 -13.99 13.07 -25.92
CA THR A 127 -13.36 12.87 -27.23
C THR A 127 -11.82 12.99 -27.21
N ASN A 128 -11.20 13.05 -26.03
CA ASN A 128 -9.75 13.19 -25.89
C ASN A 128 -9.21 12.01 -25.08
N VAL A 129 -8.38 11.20 -25.74
CA VAL A 129 -7.64 10.05 -25.19
C VAL A 129 -6.76 10.51 -24.02
N GLN A 130 -7.33 10.56 -22.82
CA GLN A 130 -6.56 10.85 -21.60
C GLN A 130 -5.85 9.58 -21.15
N ILE A 131 -4.53 9.65 -21.05
CA ILE A 131 -3.72 8.65 -20.36
C ILE A 131 -4.20 8.63 -18.89
N ILE A 132 -4.95 7.61 -18.52
CA ILE A 132 -5.36 7.43 -17.12
C ILE A 132 -4.20 6.79 -16.39
N LYS A 133 -3.43 7.61 -15.68
CA LYS A 133 -2.36 7.13 -14.80
C LYS A 133 -2.97 6.52 -13.54
N VAL A 134 -2.37 5.45 -13.03
CA VAL A 134 -2.77 4.81 -11.74
C VAL A 134 -2.87 5.84 -10.60
N GLU A 135 -1.97 6.84 -10.60
CA GLU A 135 -2.01 7.95 -9.64
C GLU A 135 -3.34 8.70 -9.67
N VAL A 136 -3.87 9.02 -10.86
CA VAL A 136 -5.11 9.77 -11.02
C VAL A 136 -6.30 8.94 -10.52
N ILE A 137 -6.33 7.64 -10.84
CA ILE A 137 -7.41 6.76 -10.36
C ILE A 137 -7.38 6.68 -8.84
N LYS A 138 -6.22 6.37 -8.24
CA LYS A 138 -6.07 6.24 -6.78
C LYS A 138 -6.48 7.50 -6.03
N MET A 139 -6.10 8.67 -6.55
CA MET A 139 -6.35 9.95 -5.89
C MET A 139 -7.79 10.44 -6.03
N ASN A 140 -8.58 9.89 -6.97
CA ASN A 140 -9.93 10.39 -7.29
C ASN A 140 -11.03 9.34 -7.18
N ILE A 141 -10.70 8.06 -6.95
CA ILE A 141 -11.71 7.01 -6.77
C ILE A 141 -12.43 7.20 -5.43
N PRO A 142 -13.77 7.32 -5.42
CA PRO A 142 -14.52 7.33 -4.16
C PRO A 142 -14.37 6.01 -3.40
N ASP A 143 -14.34 6.07 -2.07
CA ASP A 143 -14.24 4.89 -1.19
C ASP A 143 -15.29 3.84 -1.56
N GLU A 144 -16.53 4.28 -1.76
CA GLU A 144 -17.66 3.43 -2.13
C GLU A 144 -17.36 2.59 -3.37
N ASN A 145 -16.68 3.18 -4.37
CA ASN A 145 -16.31 2.49 -5.60
C ASN A 145 -15.08 1.60 -5.41
N LEU A 146 -14.11 2.01 -4.58
CA LEU A 146 -12.93 1.19 -4.29
C LEU A 146 -13.31 -0.10 -3.55
N VAL A 147 -14.24 -0.01 -2.59
CA VAL A 147 -14.61 -1.14 -1.72
C VAL A 147 -16.00 -1.72 -2.01
N GLN A 148 -16.63 -1.39 -3.15
CA GLN A 148 -18.00 -1.82 -3.50
C GLN A 148 -18.19 -3.34 -3.39
N ASN A 149 -17.16 -4.10 -3.80
CA ASN A 149 -17.15 -5.56 -3.81
C ASN A 149 -16.33 -6.16 -2.66
N PHE A 150 -15.89 -5.35 -1.70
CA PHE A 150 -15.16 -5.80 -0.51
C PHE A 150 -16.13 -6.00 0.66
N PRO A 151 -15.91 -6.98 1.56
CA PRO A 151 -16.86 -7.27 2.63
C PRO A 151 -16.99 -6.07 3.57
N ARG A 152 -18.24 -5.77 3.99
CA ARG A 152 -18.59 -4.51 4.66
C ARG A 152 -17.79 -4.29 5.95
N GLU A 153 -17.51 -5.37 6.66
CA GLU A 153 -16.79 -5.40 7.93
C GLU A 153 -15.32 -4.97 7.78
N PHE A 154 -14.76 -5.07 6.57
CA PHE A 154 -13.38 -4.68 6.26
C PHE A 154 -13.30 -3.42 5.41
N ARG A 155 -14.42 -2.72 5.17
CA ARG A 155 -14.42 -1.45 4.45
C ARG A 155 -13.82 -0.37 5.34
N ILE A 156 -12.60 0.04 4.99
CA ILE A 156 -11.92 1.16 5.61
C ILE A 156 -11.98 2.34 4.63
N SER A 157 -12.34 3.52 5.14
CA SER A 157 -12.37 4.74 4.33
C SER A 157 -10.98 5.31 4.10
N HIS A 158 -10.76 6.01 2.98
CA HIS A 158 -9.52 6.77 2.77
C HIS A 158 -9.30 7.77 3.92
N THR A 159 -10.38 8.34 4.45
CA THR A 159 -10.35 9.23 5.64
C THR A 159 -9.79 8.54 6.88
N CYS A 160 -10.09 7.25 7.10
CA CYS A 160 -9.55 6.50 8.24
C CYS A 160 -8.03 6.33 8.11
N PHE A 161 -7.54 6.06 6.90
CA PHE A 161 -6.10 5.97 6.65
C PHE A 161 -5.38 7.33 6.70
N GLN A 162 -6.02 8.41 6.23
CA GLN A 162 -5.48 9.77 6.39
C GLN A 162 -5.37 10.17 7.87
N LYS A 163 -6.29 9.72 8.72
CA LYS A 163 -6.20 9.94 10.19
C LYS A 163 -5.01 9.22 10.82
N LEU A 164 -4.59 8.06 10.29
CA LEU A 164 -3.36 7.38 10.72
C LEU A 164 -2.11 8.22 10.43
N GLU A 165 -2.16 9.11 9.43
CA GLU A 165 -1.08 10.02 9.06
C GLU A 165 -0.78 11.04 10.18
N PHE A 166 -1.81 11.52 10.88
CA PHE A 166 -1.67 12.52 11.95
C PHE A 166 -1.13 11.96 13.27
N SER A 167 -1.23 10.65 13.51
CA SER A 167 -0.71 10.02 14.75
C SER A 167 0.77 9.67 14.69
N VAL A 168 1.44 9.84 13.54
CA VAL A 168 2.86 9.49 13.36
C VAL A 168 3.78 10.72 13.47
N TYR A 169 3.21 11.93 13.42
CA TYR A 169 3.92 13.20 13.55
C TYR A 169 3.64 13.95 14.88
N GLY A 170 2.99 13.30 15.84
CA GLY A 170 2.78 13.80 17.21
C GLY A 170 3.76 13.20 18.21
#